data_AF-A0A4R4Q3E5-F1
#
_entry.id   AF-A0A4R4Q3E5-F1
#
_cell.length_a   1.000
_cell.length_b   1.000
_cell.length_c   1.000
_cell.angle_alpha   90.00
_cell.angle_beta   90.00
_cell.angle_gamma   90.00
#
_symmetry.space_group_name_H-M   'P 1'
#
loop_
_entity.id
_entity.type
_entity.pdbx_description
1 polymer ?
#
loop_
_entity_poly.entity_id
_entity_poly.type
_entity_poly.pdbx_seq_one_letter_code
_entity_poly.pdbx_strand_id
1 'polypeptide(L)'
;RNALSVQGKNIDVDAMAKRMGTTENGTNSINDITPVLNKETGRNVYHSVEISTPKADDKQTDTLRADIVRTVDDGRALVANIAGTATDNDGGVHSFEGGHYIAVTGYRDGGKIVTIADSANPDTATYDISVDNLADWIATRGYSTS
;
A
#
# COMPACT_ATOMS: atom_id res chain seq x y z
N ARG A 1 -0.62 -2.25 -10.00
CA ARG A 1 -1.40 -1.55 -11.05
C ARG A 1 -1.87 -0.18 -10.58
N ASN A 2 -2.77 -0.12 -9.60
CA ASN A 2 -3.44 1.12 -9.18
C ASN A 2 -2.46 2.26 -8.87
N ALA A 3 -1.37 1.97 -8.15
CA ALA A 3 -0.38 2.98 -7.79
C ALA A 3 0.29 3.68 -8.98
N LEU A 4 0.48 2.95 -10.08
CA LEU A 4 1.13 3.47 -11.28
C LEU A 4 0.10 4.03 -12.28
N SER A 5 -1.15 3.56 -12.21
CA SER A 5 -2.27 4.13 -12.97
C SER A 5 -2.62 5.55 -12.52
N VAL A 6 -2.44 5.90 -11.24
CA VAL A 6 -2.53 7.31 -10.75
C VAL A 6 -1.57 8.23 -11.51
N GLN A 7 -0.43 7.71 -11.95
CA GLN A 7 0.56 8.46 -12.75
C GLN A 7 0.33 8.34 -14.26
N GLY A 8 -0.86 7.89 -14.69
CA GLY A 8 -1.21 7.72 -16.11
C GLY A 8 -0.48 6.56 -16.79
N LYS A 9 0.10 5.61 -16.05
CA LYS A 9 0.77 4.44 -16.64
C LYS A 9 -0.20 3.27 -16.75
N ASN A 10 -0.40 2.77 -17.97
CA ASN A 10 -1.07 1.51 -18.23
C ASN A 10 -0.09 0.38 -17.97
N ILE A 11 -0.43 -0.51 -17.04
CA ILE A 11 0.47 -1.56 -16.57
C ILE A 11 -0.11 -2.94 -16.80
N ASP A 12 0.73 -3.79 -17.38
CA ASP A 12 0.57 -5.23 -17.43
C ASP A 12 0.87 -5.82 -16.05
N VAL A 13 -0.18 -6.28 -15.38
CA VAL A 13 -0.14 -6.85 -14.02
C VAL A 13 0.61 -8.17 -13.96
N ASP A 14 0.58 -8.97 -15.03
CA ASP A 14 1.24 -10.28 -15.07
C ASP A 14 2.75 -10.12 -15.23
N ALA A 15 3.18 -9.13 -16.02
CA ALA A 15 4.58 -8.75 -16.12
C ALA A 15 5.12 -8.16 -14.80
N MET A 16 4.27 -7.43 -14.06
CA MET A 16 4.60 -6.88 -12.74
C MET A 16 4.76 -8.02 -11.71
N ALA A 17 3.81 -8.95 -11.63
CA ALA A 17 3.84 -10.09 -10.72
C ALA A 17 5.09 -10.97 -10.92
N LYS A 18 5.44 -11.28 -12.19
CA LYS A 18 6.67 -12.02 -12.52
C LYS A 18 7.96 -11.28 -12.09
N ARG A 19 7.96 -9.94 -12.12
CA ARG A 19 9.11 -9.12 -11.69
C ARG A 19 9.19 -8.96 -10.18
N MET A 20 8.06 -9.08 -9.49
CA MET A 20 7.95 -8.95 -8.03
C MET A 20 8.37 -10.22 -7.29
N GLY A 21 8.71 -11.31 -7.99
CA GLY A 21 9.16 -12.55 -7.35
C GLY A 21 8.09 -13.21 -6.47
N THR A 22 6.82 -12.89 -6.68
CA THR A 22 5.69 -13.48 -5.93
C THR A 22 5.71 -15.00 -6.13
N THR A 23 5.96 -15.75 -5.06
CA THR A 23 5.80 -17.21 -5.04
C THR A 23 4.38 -17.57 -4.59
N GLU A 24 4.01 -18.86 -4.61
CA GLU A 24 2.74 -19.33 -4.02
C GLU A 24 2.58 -18.95 -2.52
N ASN A 25 3.66 -18.53 -1.85
CA ASN A 25 3.68 -18.09 -0.46
C ASN A 25 3.49 -16.56 -0.25
N GLY A 26 3.10 -15.81 -1.28
CA GLY A 26 2.81 -14.37 -1.17
C GLY A 26 4.04 -13.44 -1.16
N THR A 27 3.83 -12.18 -0.78
CA THR A 27 4.84 -11.11 -0.83
C THR A 27 5.43 -10.77 0.53
N ASN A 28 6.66 -11.23 0.74
CA ASN A 28 7.26 -11.24 2.07
C ASN A 28 7.94 -9.94 2.48
N SER A 29 8.33 -9.09 1.53
CA SER A 29 9.01 -7.83 1.85
C SER A 29 8.51 -6.66 1.03
N ILE A 30 8.39 -5.49 1.65
CA ILE A 30 8.15 -4.25 0.92
C ILE A 30 9.34 -3.86 0.01
N ASN A 31 10.53 -4.39 0.28
CA ASN A 31 11.72 -4.12 -0.53
C ASN A 31 11.67 -4.75 -1.93
N ASP A 32 10.76 -5.68 -2.17
CA ASP A 32 10.58 -6.32 -3.47
C ASP A 32 9.87 -5.38 -4.47
N ILE A 33 8.94 -4.54 -3.99
CA ILE A 33 8.11 -3.68 -4.85
C ILE A 33 8.74 -2.31 -5.12
N THR A 34 9.52 -1.75 -4.19
CA THR A 34 10.13 -0.42 -4.35
C THR A 34 11.01 -0.30 -5.62
N PRO A 35 11.91 -1.24 -5.95
CA PRO A 35 12.68 -1.18 -7.19
C PRO A 35 11.82 -1.26 -8.44
N VAL A 36 10.73 -2.04 -8.40
CA VAL A 36 9.77 -2.14 -9.50
C VAL A 36 9.05 -0.81 -9.69
N LEU A 37 8.58 -0.17 -8.62
CA LEU A 37 7.97 1.17 -8.69
C LEU A 37 8.93 2.20 -9.29
N ASN A 38 10.19 2.23 -8.84
CA ASN A 38 11.19 3.17 -9.38
C ASN A 38 11.50 2.90 -10.87
N LYS A 39 11.59 1.63 -11.26
CA LYS A 39 11.78 1.26 -12.66
C LYS A 39 10.60 1.66 -13.53
N GLU A 40 9.37 1.35 -13.10
CA GLU A 40 8.16 1.65 -13.86
C GLU A 40 7.88 3.14 -13.91
N THR A 41 8.20 3.92 -12.87
CA THR A 41 8.10 5.38 -12.89
C THR A 41 9.19 6.04 -13.71
N GLY A 42 10.33 5.37 -13.91
CA GLY A 42 11.53 5.92 -14.56
C GLY A 42 12.28 6.93 -13.69
N ARG A 43 12.00 6.94 -12.38
CA ARG A 43 12.59 7.84 -11.38
C ARG A 43 12.88 7.06 -10.10
N ASN A 44 13.98 7.36 -9.42
CA ASN A 44 14.31 6.73 -8.15
C ASN A 44 13.75 7.56 -6.97
N VAL A 45 12.43 7.62 -6.85
CA VAL A 45 11.71 8.47 -5.86
C VAL A 45 11.08 7.66 -4.74
N TYR A 46 10.71 6.42 -5.00
CA TYR A 46 10.16 5.54 -3.98
C TYR A 46 11.26 4.97 -3.09
N HIS A 47 10.97 4.88 -1.81
CA HIS A 47 11.77 4.19 -0.80
C HIS A 47 10.85 3.37 0.12
N SER A 48 11.39 2.28 0.65
CA SER A 48 10.68 1.40 1.59
C SER A 48 10.80 1.93 3.02
N VAL A 49 9.71 1.81 3.78
CA VAL A 49 9.66 1.96 5.23
C VAL A 49 9.13 0.66 5.82
N GLU A 50 9.89 0.05 6.71
CA GLU A 50 9.48 -1.17 7.41
C GLU A 50 8.83 -0.85 8.75
N ILE A 51 7.74 -1.55 9.07
CA ILE A 51 7.16 -1.58 10.40
C ILE A 51 7.42 -2.97 10.97
N SER A 52 8.53 -3.16 11.67
CA SER A 52 8.98 -4.49 12.11
C SER A 52 8.32 -4.98 13.41
N THR A 53 7.45 -4.18 14.01
CA THR A 53 6.71 -4.52 15.23
C THR A 53 5.40 -5.24 14.89
N PRO A 54 4.89 -6.15 15.75
CA PRO A 54 3.62 -6.85 15.52
C PRO A 54 2.39 -5.93 15.53
N LYS A 55 2.53 -4.73 16.09
CA LYS A 55 1.55 -3.66 16.10
C LYS A 55 2.27 -2.34 15.85
N ALA A 56 1.67 -1.45 15.07
CA ALA A 56 2.22 -0.12 14.90
C ALA A 56 2.05 0.68 16.21
N ASP A 57 3.12 1.34 16.65
CA ASP A 57 3.03 2.34 17.70
C ASP A 57 2.59 3.70 17.15
N ASP A 58 2.19 4.62 18.04
CA ASP A 58 1.68 5.93 17.65
C ASP A 58 2.66 6.71 16.75
N LYS A 59 3.97 6.57 16.99
CA LYS A 59 5.00 7.25 16.20
C LYS A 59 5.10 6.65 14.79
N GLN A 60 5.01 5.34 14.67
CA GLN A 60 4.97 4.65 13.38
C GLN A 60 3.71 5.02 12.60
N THR A 61 2.56 5.08 13.27
CA THR A 61 1.29 5.51 12.66
C THR A 61 1.32 6.97 12.22
N ASP A 62 1.88 7.87 13.02
CA ASP A 62 2.06 9.29 12.66
C ASP A 62 3.02 9.45 11.46
N THR A 63 4.08 8.64 11.41
CA THR A 63 5.03 8.63 10.29
C THR A 63 4.34 8.14 9.02
N LEU A 64 3.62 7.01 9.09
CA LEU A 64 2.81 6.49 7.98
C LEU A 64 1.84 7.55 7.46
N ARG A 65 1.12 8.22 8.37
CA ARG A 65 0.18 9.28 8.02
C ARG A 65 0.85 10.42 7.27
N ALA A 66 1.99 10.90 7.77
CA ALA A 66 2.74 11.98 7.11
C ALA A 66 3.26 11.56 5.72
N ASP A 67 3.71 10.31 5.60
CA ASP A 67 4.18 9.73 4.34
C ASP A 67 3.07 9.55 3.31
N ILE A 68 1.87 9.14 3.74
CA ILE A 68 0.67 9.06 2.88
C ILE A 68 0.35 10.45 2.33
N VAL A 69 0.24 11.45 3.20
CA VAL A 69 -0.10 12.82 2.80
C VAL A 69 0.91 13.34 1.77
N ARG A 70 2.20 13.24 2.09
CA ARG A 70 3.28 13.71 1.19
C ARG A 70 3.23 13.00 -0.17
N THR A 71 3.12 11.68 -0.19
CA THR A 71 3.13 10.90 -1.44
C THR A 71 1.92 11.22 -2.31
N VAL A 72 0.73 11.33 -1.72
CA VAL A 72 -0.51 11.64 -2.44
C VAL A 72 -0.48 13.07 -2.98
N ASP A 73 -0.05 14.06 -2.19
CA ASP A 73 0.08 15.45 -2.64
C ASP A 73 1.08 15.61 -3.79
N ASP A 74 2.10 14.76 -3.81
CA ASP A 74 3.09 14.66 -4.88
C ASP A 74 2.58 13.96 -6.16
N GLY A 75 1.27 13.66 -6.23
CA GLY A 75 0.60 13.04 -7.36
C GLY A 75 0.94 11.56 -7.53
N ARG A 76 1.28 10.88 -6.43
CA ARG A 76 1.70 9.48 -6.41
C ARG A 76 0.87 8.69 -5.42
N ALA A 77 0.85 7.37 -5.59
CA ALA A 77 0.21 6.49 -4.62
C ALA A 77 1.27 5.82 -3.75
N LEU A 78 0.97 5.69 -2.46
CA LEU A 78 1.74 4.86 -1.55
C LEU A 78 1.35 3.39 -1.74
N VAL A 79 2.31 2.48 -1.71
CA VAL A 79 2.04 1.04 -1.83
C VAL A 79 2.30 0.37 -0.49
N ALA A 80 1.27 -0.25 0.08
CA ALA A 80 1.35 -0.92 1.36
C ALA A 80 1.39 -2.44 1.17
N ASN A 81 2.24 -3.13 1.93
CA ASN A 81 2.21 -4.58 2.07
C ASN A 81 1.39 -4.93 3.30
N ILE A 82 0.27 -5.59 3.11
CA ILE A 82 -0.67 -5.96 4.17
C ILE A 82 -0.65 -7.47 4.41
N ALA A 83 -0.95 -7.90 5.62
CA ALA A 83 -1.16 -9.31 5.92
C ALA A 83 -2.22 -9.49 7.02
N GLY A 84 -3.04 -10.52 6.89
CA GLY A 84 -4.13 -10.79 7.82
C GLY A 84 -5.40 -10.02 7.45
N THR A 85 -6.17 -9.62 8.46
CA THR A 85 -7.53 -9.11 8.28
C THR A 85 -7.68 -7.69 8.84
N ALA A 86 -8.37 -6.82 8.10
CA ALA A 86 -8.74 -5.47 8.52
C ALA A 86 -10.21 -5.17 8.22
N THR A 87 -10.77 -4.19 8.93
CA THR A 87 -12.13 -3.69 8.72
C THR A 87 -12.07 -2.25 8.24
N ASP A 88 -12.77 -1.95 7.14
CA ASP A 88 -12.89 -0.61 6.60
C ASP A 88 -13.89 0.25 7.41
N ASN A 89 -14.02 1.53 7.06
CA ASN A 89 -14.86 2.47 7.79
C ASN A 89 -16.36 2.21 7.63
N ASP A 90 -16.78 1.46 6.61
CA ASP A 90 -18.17 1.08 6.37
C ASP A 90 -18.51 -0.30 7.00
N GLY A 91 -17.55 -0.92 7.67
CA GLY A 91 -17.70 -2.23 8.34
C GLY A 91 -17.40 -3.42 7.43
N GLY A 92 -16.89 -3.19 6.22
CA GLY A 92 -16.44 -4.24 5.31
C GLY A 92 -15.16 -4.91 5.79
N VAL A 93 -15.15 -6.25 5.79
CA VAL A 93 -14.00 -7.05 6.24
C VAL A 93 -13.17 -7.50 5.03
N HIS A 94 -11.87 -7.23 5.09
CA HIS A 94 -10.89 -7.56 4.05
C HIS A 94 -9.84 -8.49 4.63
N SER A 95 -9.64 -9.67 4.04
CA SER A 95 -8.76 -10.71 4.58
C SER A 95 -7.75 -11.22 3.53
N PHE A 96 -6.48 -11.07 3.85
CA PHE A 96 -5.33 -11.47 3.02
C PHE A 96 -4.27 -12.15 3.90
N GLU A 97 -4.59 -13.32 4.44
CA GLU A 97 -3.70 -14.09 5.34
C GLU A 97 -2.33 -14.41 4.72
N GLY A 98 -2.28 -14.63 3.39
CA GLY A 98 -1.04 -14.87 2.64
C GLY A 98 -0.24 -13.61 2.29
N GLY A 99 -0.75 -12.43 2.63
CA GLY A 99 -0.19 -11.13 2.26
C GLY A 99 -0.69 -10.61 0.91
N HIS A 100 -0.73 -9.28 0.77
CA HIS A 100 -1.20 -8.60 -0.44
C HIS A 100 -0.62 -7.18 -0.55
N TYR A 101 -0.55 -6.63 -1.76
CA TYR A 101 -0.22 -5.22 -1.93
C TYR A 101 -1.44 -4.40 -2.33
N ILE A 102 -1.66 -3.32 -1.59
CA ILE A 102 -2.71 -2.34 -1.87
C ILE A 102 -2.10 -0.97 -2.15
N ALA A 103 -2.82 -0.14 -2.91
CA ALA A 103 -2.43 1.23 -3.18
C ALA A 103 -3.26 2.20 -2.34
N VAL A 104 -2.61 3.13 -1.65
CA VAL A 104 -3.26 4.29 -1.03
C VAL A 104 -3.23 5.43 -2.04
N THR A 105 -4.40 5.86 -2.49
CA THR A 105 -4.54 6.81 -3.62
C THR A 105 -5.12 8.16 -3.21
N GLY A 106 -5.65 8.27 -1.99
CA GLY A 106 -6.26 9.47 -1.49
C GLY A 106 -6.28 9.47 0.04
N TYR A 107 -6.57 10.63 0.60
CA TYR A 107 -6.79 10.78 2.03
C TYR A 107 -7.76 11.92 2.32
N ARG A 108 -8.32 11.92 3.53
CA ARG A 108 -9.10 13.02 4.10
C ARG A 108 -8.82 13.18 5.59
N ASP A 109 -9.37 14.24 6.18
CA ASP A 109 -9.19 14.56 7.61
C ASP A 109 -7.71 14.65 8.03
N GLY A 110 -6.90 15.22 7.12
CA GLY A 110 -5.45 15.36 7.29
C GLY A 110 -4.69 14.04 7.31
N GLY A 111 -5.23 12.96 6.72
CA GLY A 111 -4.60 11.65 6.64
C GLY A 111 -5.10 10.64 7.67
N LYS A 112 -6.15 10.98 8.44
CA LYS A 112 -6.74 10.04 9.41
C LYS A 112 -7.57 8.95 8.75
N ILE A 113 -8.14 9.26 7.59
CA ILE A 113 -8.89 8.32 6.75
C ILE A 113 -8.23 8.33 5.39
N VAL A 114 -7.98 7.13 4.86
CA VAL A 114 -7.23 6.94 3.62
C VAL A 114 -8.02 6.07 2.66
N THR A 115 -7.94 6.40 1.38
CA THR A 115 -8.67 5.72 0.32
C THR A 115 -7.76 4.68 -0.30
N ILE A 116 -8.15 3.42 -0.15
CA ILE A 116 -7.49 2.27 -0.73
C ILE A 116 -8.04 2.02 -2.13
N ALA A 117 -7.15 1.79 -3.09
CA ALA A 117 -7.48 1.21 -4.38
C ALA A 117 -6.89 -0.21 -4.43
N ASP A 118 -7.73 -1.22 -4.24
CA ASP A 118 -7.34 -2.63 -4.29
C ASP A 118 -7.58 -3.20 -5.69
N SER A 119 -6.56 -3.86 -6.26
CA SER A 119 -6.65 -4.52 -7.56
C SER A 119 -7.12 -5.97 -7.52
N ALA A 120 -7.36 -6.55 -6.34
CA ALA A 120 -7.77 -7.95 -6.17
C ALA A 120 -9.18 -8.22 -6.74
N ASN A 121 -10.10 -7.26 -6.61
CA ASN A 121 -11.44 -7.36 -7.19
C ASN A 121 -11.89 -6.01 -7.78
N PRO A 122 -12.12 -5.90 -9.10
CA PRO A 122 -12.56 -4.66 -9.73
C PRO A 122 -13.94 -4.17 -9.26
N ASP A 123 -14.80 -5.05 -8.73
CA ASP A 123 -16.15 -4.70 -8.29
C ASP A 123 -16.19 -4.11 -6.86
N THR A 124 -15.16 -4.34 -6.04
CA THR A 124 -15.00 -3.82 -4.66
C THR A 124 -13.70 -3.03 -4.51
N ALA A 125 -13.24 -2.39 -5.59
CA ALA A 125 -11.88 -1.93 -5.77
C ALA A 125 -11.48 -0.69 -4.97
N THR A 126 -12.40 -0.03 -4.25
CA THR A 126 -12.10 1.21 -3.54
C THR A 126 -12.88 1.32 -2.24
N TYR A 127 -12.18 1.57 -1.14
CA TYR A 127 -12.75 1.70 0.20
C TYR A 127 -11.92 2.65 1.06
N ASP A 128 -12.56 3.23 2.08
CA ASP A 128 -11.92 4.10 3.06
C ASP A 128 -11.60 3.33 4.34
N ILE A 129 -10.38 3.47 4.85
CA ILE A 129 -9.95 2.87 6.12
C ILE A 129 -9.27 3.91 7.01
N SER A 130 -9.35 3.75 8.33
CA SER A 130 -8.57 4.58 9.26
C SER A 130 -7.08 4.30 9.10
N VAL A 131 -6.26 5.33 9.32
CA VAL A 131 -4.79 5.18 9.27
C VAL A 131 -4.29 4.24 10.37
N ASP A 132 -4.98 4.19 11.52
CA ASP A 132 -4.67 3.27 12.61
C ASP A 132 -4.87 1.81 12.19
N ASN A 133 -6.02 1.50 11.57
CA ASN A 133 -6.31 0.15 11.07
C ASN A 133 -5.34 -0.23 9.95
N LEU A 134 -4.99 0.71 9.07
CA LEU A 134 -3.99 0.45 8.04
C LEU A 134 -2.61 0.19 8.66
N ALA A 135 -2.19 0.98 9.66
CA ALA A 135 -0.90 0.83 10.33
C ALA A 135 -0.77 -0.54 11.00
N ASP A 136 -1.83 -1.01 11.65
CA ASP A 136 -1.89 -2.36 12.22
C ASP A 136 -1.86 -3.44 11.14
N TRP A 137 -2.50 -3.22 9.99
CA TRP A 137 -2.56 -4.20 8.91
C TRP A 137 -1.25 -4.36 8.13
N ILE A 138 -0.44 -3.31 8.07
CA ILE A 138 0.90 -3.32 7.45
C ILE A 138 2.01 -3.69 8.44
N ALA A 139 1.67 -3.87 9.72
CA ALA A 139 2.61 -4.27 10.74
C ALA A 139 3.32 -5.57 10.33
N THR A 140 4.60 -5.70 10.69
CA THR A 140 5.56 -6.74 10.24
C THR A 140 5.94 -6.73 8.76
N ARG A 141 5.39 -5.82 7.94
CA ARG A 141 5.60 -5.80 6.48
C ARG A 141 6.15 -4.47 5.95
N GLY A 142 5.45 -3.36 6.21
CA GLY A 142 5.83 -2.01 5.77
C GLY A 142 5.18 -1.51 4.47
N TYR A 143 5.66 -0.36 3.99
CA TYR A 143 5.10 0.38 2.85
C TYR A 143 6.16 1.12 2.03
N SER A 144 5.83 1.46 0.79
CA SER A 144 6.69 2.18 -0.16
C SER A 144 6.11 3.56 -0.43
N THR A 145 6.89 4.59 -0.13
CA THR A 145 6.51 6.01 -0.14
C THR A 145 7.53 6.83 -0.92
N SER A 146 7.19 8.07 -1.26
CA SER A 146 8.04 8.97 -2.05
C SER A 146 8.25 10.35 -1.42
#